data_AF-K1XFW0-F1
#
_entry.id   AF-K1XFW0-F1
#
_cell.length_a   1.000
_cell.length_b   1.000
_cell.length_c   1.000
_cell.angle_alpha   90.00
_cell.angle_beta   90.00
_cell.angle_gamma   90.00
#
_symmetry.space_group_name_H-M   'P 1'
#
loop_
_entity.id
_entity.type
_entity.pdbx_description
1 polymer ?
#
loop_
_entity_poly.entity_id
_entity_poly.type
_entity_poly.pdbx_seq_one_letter_code
_entity_poly.pdbx_strand_id
1 'polypeptide(L)'
;MEQVKYLKSPIREAIFDVRLKFSKQPEMSVFEEIYEQIKLEYPTKQLITRRSVSLEVSGEESPKVNSGQEPWGVRFISQDGTKVAQFRLDGFTFSKLKPYDSWESFFEEAEKIFDAYLREYKPDYIERIALRYINAIEIPESSFEIEEYFATSPKISISIPQTLRQFFLRVVIQDDASESIGIINQTIEGSDRQNQTTIVFDIDVFEENTRIEPRTNSFKDKVLALKEFRTRIFEGSLTEKTKSLFK
;
A
#
# COMPACT_ATOMS: atom_id res chain seq x y z
N MET A 1 -16.05 4.35 -15.82
CA MET A 1 -16.95 5.00 -14.84
C MET A 1 -16.37 6.38 -14.57
N GLU A 2 -17.19 7.43 -14.50
CA GLU A 2 -16.72 8.75 -14.07
C GLU A 2 -16.13 8.66 -12.65
N GLN A 3 -14.97 9.29 -12.44
CA GLN A 3 -14.28 9.27 -11.17
C GLN A 3 -15.03 10.17 -10.18
N VAL A 4 -15.71 9.56 -9.21
CA VAL A 4 -16.36 10.29 -8.12
C VAL A 4 -15.28 10.97 -7.28
N LYS A 5 -15.25 12.30 -7.28
CA LYS A 5 -14.38 13.07 -6.39
C LYS A 5 -15.09 13.33 -5.08
N TYR A 6 -14.60 12.72 -4.01
CA TYR A 6 -15.07 12.97 -2.66
C TYR A 6 -14.45 14.25 -2.09
N LEU A 7 -15.28 15.11 -1.46
CA LEU A 7 -14.81 16.34 -0.82
C LEU A 7 -14.06 16.05 0.48
N LYS A 8 -14.49 14.99 1.20
CA LYS A 8 -13.82 14.46 2.38
C LYS A 8 -13.32 13.06 2.08
N SER A 9 -12.13 12.96 1.49
CA SER A 9 -11.50 11.68 1.18
C SER A 9 -11.26 10.88 2.47
N PRO A 10 -11.75 9.63 2.57
CA PRO A 10 -11.47 8.77 3.73
C PRO A 10 -10.06 8.17 3.69
N ILE A 11 -9.28 8.46 2.65
CA ILE A 11 -7.95 7.88 2.45
C ILE A 11 -6.99 8.48 3.49
N ARG A 12 -6.57 7.63 4.43
CA ARG A 12 -5.54 7.97 5.42
C ARG A 12 -4.14 7.85 4.83
N GLU A 13 -3.93 6.84 3.99
CA GLU A 13 -2.68 6.59 3.28
C GLU A 13 -2.94 5.90 1.93
N ALA A 14 -2.32 6.42 0.87
CA ALA A 14 -2.24 5.78 -0.44
C ALA A 14 -0.80 5.34 -0.70
N ILE A 15 -0.62 4.15 -1.26
CA ILE A 15 0.68 3.49 -1.39
C ILE A 15 0.79 2.93 -2.81
N PHE A 16 1.87 3.25 -3.49
CA PHE A 16 2.29 2.63 -4.73
C PHE A 16 3.55 1.82 -4.46
N ASP A 17 3.53 0.53 -4.78
CA ASP A 17 4.65 -0.38 -4.54
C ASP A 17 4.99 -1.17 -5.79
N VAL A 18 6.29 -1.32 -6.02
CA VAL A 18 6.81 -2.20 -7.06
C VAL A 18 7.92 -3.07 -6.51
N ARG A 19 7.93 -4.33 -6.95
CA ARG A 19 9.08 -5.23 -6.79
C ARG A 19 9.78 -5.40 -8.12
N LEU A 20 11.09 -5.40 -8.07
CA LEU A 20 11.95 -5.33 -9.23
C LEU A 20 12.93 -6.49 -9.21
N LYS A 21 13.28 -6.96 -10.41
CA LYS A 21 14.34 -7.95 -10.58
C LYS A 21 15.59 -7.31 -11.16
N PHE A 22 16.72 -7.77 -10.64
CA PHE A 22 18.05 -7.31 -10.98
C PHE A 22 18.95 -8.52 -11.25
N SER A 23 19.57 -8.52 -12.42
CA SER A 23 20.61 -9.47 -12.80
C SER A 23 21.88 -9.26 -11.97
N LYS A 24 22.17 -8.00 -11.64
CA LYS A 24 23.19 -7.60 -10.66
C LYS A 24 22.55 -6.72 -9.60
N GLN A 25 22.64 -7.14 -8.34
CA GLN A 25 22.10 -6.37 -7.21
C GLN A 25 22.75 -4.98 -7.14
N PRO A 26 21.95 -3.92 -6.94
CA PRO A 26 22.44 -2.57 -6.79
C PRO A 26 23.18 -2.41 -5.46
N GLU A 27 24.10 -1.44 -5.39
CA GLU A 27 24.83 -1.14 -4.17
C GLU A 27 24.14 -0.03 -3.37
N MET A 28 24.21 -0.11 -2.03
CA MET A 28 23.64 0.91 -1.14
C MET A 28 24.24 2.32 -1.37
N SER A 29 25.46 2.41 -1.89
CA SER A 29 26.17 3.67 -2.20
C SER A 29 25.38 4.55 -3.18
N VAL A 30 24.62 3.92 -4.09
CA VAL A 30 23.80 4.60 -5.10
C VAL A 30 22.70 5.47 -4.47
N PHE A 31 22.29 5.18 -3.23
CA PHE A 31 21.26 5.99 -2.56
C PHE A 31 21.71 7.41 -2.23
N GLU A 32 23.02 7.68 -2.09
CA GLU A 32 23.50 9.05 -1.85
C GLU A 32 23.27 9.95 -3.07
N GLU A 33 23.50 9.41 -4.26
CA GLU A 33 23.32 10.15 -5.52
C GLU A 33 21.86 10.54 -5.73
N ILE A 34 20.92 9.64 -5.44
CA ILE A 34 19.50 9.96 -5.56
C ILE A 34 19.05 10.90 -4.44
N TYR A 35 19.58 10.74 -3.23
CA TYR A 35 19.24 11.65 -2.12
C TYR A 35 19.57 13.09 -2.47
N GLU A 36 20.72 13.36 -3.10
CA GLU A 36 21.08 14.69 -3.57
C GLU A 36 20.07 15.29 -4.56
N GLN A 37 19.40 14.45 -5.38
CA GLN A 37 18.36 14.88 -6.32
C GLN A 37 17.04 15.22 -5.63
N ILE A 38 16.71 14.59 -4.49
CA ILE A 38 15.39 14.70 -3.85
C ILE A 38 15.39 15.41 -2.49
N LYS A 39 16.55 15.70 -1.89
CA LYS A 39 16.69 16.21 -0.51
C LYS A 39 15.97 17.52 -0.21
N LEU A 40 15.70 18.34 -1.23
CA LEU A 40 14.92 19.57 -1.06
C LEU A 40 13.46 19.26 -0.70
N GLU A 41 12.87 18.23 -1.31
CA GLU A 41 11.50 17.79 -1.06
C GLU A 41 11.45 16.73 0.07
N TYR A 42 12.48 15.89 0.17
CA TYR A 42 12.60 14.76 1.11
C TYR A 42 13.86 14.85 1.98
N PRO A 43 13.94 15.79 2.93
CA PRO A 43 15.17 16.09 3.69
C PRO A 43 15.52 15.04 4.75
N THR A 44 14.59 14.17 5.14
CA THR A 44 14.85 13.19 6.20
C THR A 44 15.18 11.84 5.58
N LYS A 45 16.36 11.30 5.90
CA LYS A 45 16.87 10.02 5.44
C LYS A 45 16.98 9.02 6.60
N GLN A 46 16.46 7.80 6.42
CA GLN A 46 16.52 6.72 7.40
C GLN A 46 16.98 5.41 6.73
N LEU A 47 17.97 4.74 7.31
CA LEU A 47 18.43 3.44 6.83
C LEU A 47 17.38 2.36 7.15
N ILE A 48 17.10 1.49 6.18
CA ILE A 48 16.28 0.29 6.35
C ILE A 48 17.22 -0.92 6.43
N THR A 49 17.15 -1.67 7.52
CA THR A 49 17.92 -2.90 7.71
C THR A 49 17.01 -4.11 7.73
N ARG A 50 17.42 -5.20 7.08
CA ARG A 50 16.75 -6.50 7.16
C ARG A 50 17.54 -7.42 8.10
N ARG A 51 16.83 -8.20 8.92
CA ARG A 51 17.48 -9.28 9.69
C ARG A 51 17.71 -10.47 8.76
N SER A 52 18.95 -10.92 8.66
CA SER A 52 19.34 -12.15 7.97
C SER A 52 19.73 -13.21 8.99
N VAL A 53 19.32 -14.45 8.73
CA VAL A 53 19.78 -15.63 9.46
C VAL A 53 20.31 -16.61 8.43
N SER A 54 21.61 -16.87 8.46
CA SER A 54 22.24 -17.89 7.63
C SER A 54 22.65 -19.08 8.49
N LEU A 55 22.40 -20.27 7.94
CA LEU A 55 22.80 -21.55 8.51
C LEU A 55 23.93 -22.10 7.63
N GLU A 56 25.14 -22.12 8.17
CA GLU A 56 26.25 -22.83 7.55
C GLU A 56 26.29 -24.24 8.11
N VAL A 57 26.08 -25.22 7.23
CA VAL A 57 26.23 -26.65 7.53
C VAL A 57 27.48 -27.14 6.83
N SER A 58 28.58 -27.27 7.57
CA SER A 58 29.77 -28.01 7.12
C SER A 58 29.67 -29.44 7.64
N GLY A 59 29.95 -30.42 6.77
CA GLY A 59 29.62 -31.84 6.97
C GLY A 59 30.27 -32.55 8.18
N GLU A 60 31.05 -31.86 9.01
CA GLU A 60 31.70 -32.42 10.21
C GLU A 60 31.58 -31.53 11.47
N GLU A 61 31.00 -30.31 11.38
CA GLU A 61 30.78 -29.44 12.55
C GLU A 61 29.28 -29.23 12.84
N SER A 62 28.96 -28.91 14.10
CA SER A 62 27.62 -28.44 14.46
C SER A 62 27.26 -27.18 13.64
N PRO A 63 26.03 -27.08 13.11
CA PRO A 63 25.62 -25.97 12.25
C PRO A 63 25.85 -24.62 12.95
N LYS A 64 26.54 -23.70 12.27
CA LYS A 64 26.74 -22.33 12.75
C LYS A 64 25.57 -21.48 12.29
N VAL A 65 24.90 -20.85 13.25
CA VAL A 65 23.83 -19.88 13.00
C VAL A 65 24.44 -18.49 13.09
N ASN A 66 24.48 -17.79 11.95
CA ASN A 66 24.88 -16.39 11.91
C ASN A 66 23.61 -15.53 11.80
N SER A 67 23.46 -14.59 12.73
CA SER A 67 22.38 -13.60 12.69
C SER A 67 22.96 -12.20 12.49
N GLY A 68 22.53 -11.50 11.44
CA GLY A 68 23.02 -10.17 11.09
C GLY A 68 21.88 -9.18 10.85
N GLN A 69 22.21 -7.89 10.88
CA GLN A 69 21.40 -6.85 10.26
C GLN A 69 22.13 -6.36 9.03
N GLU A 70 21.50 -6.49 7.87
CA GLU A 70 22.06 -6.05 6.60
C GLU A 70 21.29 -4.84 6.10
N PRO A 71 21.98 -3.79 5.62
CA PRO A 71 21.35 -2.71 4.87
C PRO A 71 20.51 -3.28 3.71
N TRP A 72 19.25 -2.88 3.62
CA TRP A 72 18.31 -3.36 2.61
C TRP A 72 17.67 -2.23 1.79
N GLY A 73 17.72 -1.00 2.31
CA GLY A 73 17.17 0.15 1.62
C GLY A 73 17.30 1.42 2.42
N VAL A 74 16.71 2.49 1.90
CA VAL A 74 16.64 3.80 2.52
C VAL A 74 15.22 4.34 2.40
N ARG A 75 14.75 4.94 3.48
CA ARG A 75 13.49 5.66 3.57
C ARG A 75 13.76 7.16 3.58
N PHE A 76 13.13 7.86 2.66
CA PHE A 76 13.14 9.32 2.55
C PHE A 76 11.77 9.87 2.94
N ILE A 77 11.74 10.90 3.76
CA ILE A 77 10.50 11.50 4.29
C ILE A 77 10.46 12.98 3.92
N SER A 78 9.31 13.43 3.43
CA SER A 78 9.08 14.83 3.08
C SER A 78 9.16 15.76 4.28
N GLN A 79 9.38 17.05 4.02
CA GLN A 79 9.49 18.06 5.08
C GLN A 79 8.27 18.12 6.01
N ASP A 80 7.07 17.90 5.46
CA ASP A 80 5.80 17.88 6.20
C ASP A 80 5.47 16.51 6.81
N GLY A 81 6.30 15.49 6.58
CA GLY A 81 6.07 14.13 7.05
C GLY A 81 4.93 13.37 6.35
N THR A 82 4.28 13.96 5.34
CA THR A 82 3.11 13.35 4.69
C THR A 82 3.47 12.44 3.52
N LYS A 83 4.71 12.46 3.05
CA LYS A 83 5.16 11.65 1.92
C LYS A 83 6.40 10.86 2.29
N VAL A 84 6.43 9.61 1.85
CA VAL A 84 7.51 8.68 2.15
C VAL A 84 7.88 7.94 0.89
N ALA A 85 9.15 8.03 0.50
CA ALA A 85 9.70 7.21 -0.57
C ALA A 85 10.67 6.19 0.04
N GLN A 86 10.45 4.90 -0.21
CA GLN A 86 11.34 3.83 0.23
C GLN A 86 12.00 3.22 -0.99
N PHE A 87 13.33 3.28 -1.03
CA PHE A 87 14.10 2.61 -2.06
C PHE A 87 14.76 1.40 -1.43
N ARG A 88 14.55 0.23 -2.02
CA ARG A 88 15.05 -1.04 -1.52
C ARG A 88 15.89 -1.70 -2.60
N LEU A 89 16.75 -2.62 -2.21
CA LEU A 89 17.53 -3.41 -3.17
C LEU A 89 16.66 -4.28 -4.11
N ASP A 90 15.40 -4.51 -3.74
CA ASP A 90 14.44 -5.33 -4.49
C ASP A 90 13.19 -4.56 -4.96
N GLY A 91 13.15 -3.23 -4.82
CA GLY A 91 11.94 -2.51 -5.16
C GLY A 91 11.85 -1.09 -4.64
N PHE A 92 10.66 -0.53 -4.84
CA PHE A 92 10.36 0.86 -4.53
C PHE A 92 8.96 0.95 -3.94
N THR A 93 8.78 1.83 -2.94
CA THR A 93 7.46 2.22 -2.46
C THR A 93 7.36 3.73 -2.35
N PHE A 94 6.22 4.26 -2.76
CA PHE A 94 5.81 5.62 -2.45
C PHE A 94 4.53 5.60 -1.62
N SER A 95 4.55 6.23 -0.45
CA SER A 95 3.38 6.43 0.40
C SER A 95 3.04 7.92 0.50
N LYS A 96 1.75 8.24 0.38
CA LYS A 96 1.17 9.55 0.64
C LYS A 96 0.13 9.43 1.75
N LEU A 97 0.40 10.02 2.91
CA LEU A 97 -0.53 10.19 4.00
C LEU A 97 -1.48 11.37 3.73
N LYS A 98 -2.56 11.45 4.50
CA LYS A 98 -3.50 12.58 4.47
C LYS A 98 -2.77 13.94 4.56
N PRO A 99 -3.24 14.98 3.84
CA PRO A 99 -4.39 14.98 2.94
C PRO A 99 -4.10 14.28 1.60
N TYR A 100 -5.10 13.57 1.07
CA TYR A 100 -5.05 12.94 -0.25
C TYR A 100 -5.94 13.72 -1.21
N ASP A 101 -5.35 14.31 -2.26
CA ASP A 101 -6.05 15.24 -3.16
C ASP A 101 -6.69 14.53 -4.36
N SER A 102 -5.87 13.83 -5.16
CA SER A 102 -6.32 13.14 -6.36
C SER A 102 -5.37 12.01 -6.76
N TRP A 103 -5.86 11.12 -7.62
CA TRP A 103 -5.02 10.09 -8.23
C TRP A 103 -3.88 10.67 -9.05
N GLU A 104 -4.18 11.71 -9.82
CA GLU A 104 -3.26 12.32 -10.78
C GLU A 104 -2.05 12.89 -10.03
N SER A 105 -2.29 13.70 -9.00
CA SER A 105 -1.22 14.26 -8.16
C SER A 105 -0.41 13.19 -7.42
N PHE A 106 -1.09 12.16 -6.90
CA PHE A 106 -0.44 11.05 -6.22
C PHE A 106 0.49 10.26 -7.14
N PHE A 107 -0.02 9.84 -8.31
CA PHE A 107 0.74 8.99 -9.20
C PHE A 107 1.80 9.75 -10.00
N GLU A 108 1.55 11.02 -10.37
CA GLU A 108 2.58 11.87 -11.00
C GLU A 108 3.82 12.02 -10.11
N GLU A 109 3.61 12.25 -8.81
CA GLU A 109 4.73 12.35 -7.87
C GLU A 109 5.40 10.99 -7.62
N ALA A 110 4.62 9.92 -7.46
CA ALA A 110 5.15 8.57 -7.33
C ALA A 110 6.02 8.18 -8.54
N GLU A 111 5.53 8.47 -9.76
CA GLU A 111 6.22 8.22 -11.01
C GLU A 111 7.51 9.04 -11.12
N LYS A 112 7.48 10.35 -10.79
CA LYS A 112 8.69 11.21 -10.80
C LYS A 112 9.82 10.63 -9.93
N ILE A 113 9.50 10.17 -8.72
CA ILE A 113 10.49 9.65 -7.78
C ILE A 113 10.92 8.23 -8.19
N PHE A 114 9.98 7.40 -8.64
CA PHE A 114 10.29 6.08 -9.18
C PHE A 114 11.22 6.18 -10.40
N ASP A 115 11.05 7.20 -11.24
CA ASP A 115 11.93 7.48 -12.36
C ASP A 115 13.35 7.86 -11.94
N ALA A 116 13.52 8.54 -10.81
CA ALA A 116 14.85 8.79 -10.24
C ALA A 116 15.49 7.48 -9.78
N TYR A 117 14.72 6.61 -9.12
CA TYR A 117 15.16 5.27 -8.74
C TYR A 117 15.62 4.47 -9.97
N LEU A 118 14.82 4.42 -11.03
CA LEU A 118 15.10 3.62 -12.23
C LEU A 118 16.36 4.07 -12.98
N ARG A 119 16.69 5.37 -12.96
CA ARG A 119 17.89 5.89 -13.65
C ARG A 119 19.18 5.30 -13.08
N GLU A 120 19.25 5.17 -11.76
CA GLU A 120 20.46 4.69 -11.10
C GLU A 120 20.47 3.17 -10.95
N TYR A 121 19.33 2.56 -10.58
CA TYR A 121 19.26 1.14 -10.22
C TYR A 121 19.17 0.21 -11.43
N LYS A 122 18.59 0.67 -12.55
CA LYS A 122 18.50 -0.06 -13.83
C LYS A 122 18.06 -1.54 -13.68
N PRO A 123 16.86 -1.81 -13.12
CA PRO A 123 16.33 -3.17 -13.02
C PRO A 123 16.10 -3.79 -14.40
N ASP A 124 16.11 -5.12 -14.46
CA ASP A 124 15.81 -5.86 -15.69
C ASP A 124 14.31 -5.75 -16.02
N TYR A 125 13.45 -5.97 -15.01
CA TYR A 125 12.00 -5.89 -15.14
C TYR A 125 11.29 -5.70 -13.80
N ILE A 126 10.03 -5.31 -13.88
CA ILE A 126 9.08 -5.25 -12.76
C ILE A 126 8.48 -6.64 -12.58
N GLU A 127 8.60 -7.19 -11.37
CA GLU A 127 8.04 -8.49 -10.99
C GLU A 127 6.64 -8.35 -10.37
N ARG A 128 6.41 -7.27 -9.64
CA ARG A 128 5.12 -6.99 -8.99
C ARG A 128 4.81 -5.51 -9.05
N ILE A 129 3.55 -5.18 -9.31
CA ILE A 129 3.00 -3.82 -9.20
C ILE A 129 1.83 -3.87 -8.22
N ALA A 130 1.74 -2.90 -7.31
CA ALA A 130 0.67 -2.83 -6.33
C ALA A 130 0.23 -1.40 -6.03
N LEU A 131 -1.05 -1.27 -5.69
CA LEU A 131 -1.67 -0.07 -5.14
C LEU A 131 -2.41 -0.45 -3.87
N ARG A 132 -2.10 0.23 -2.77
CA ARG A 132 -2.79 0.02 -1.49
C ARG A 132 -3.34 1.33 -0.95
N TYR A 133 -4.58 1.29 -0.49
CA TYR A 133 -5.26 2.42 0.11
C TYR A 133 -5.83 2.02 1.44
N ILE A 134 -5.32 2.66 2.49
CA ILE A 134 -5.81 2.52 3.85
C ILE A 134 -6.83 3.64 4.06
N ASN A 135 -8.11 3.29 4.09
CA ASN A 135 -9.18 4.22 4.37
C ASN A 135 -9.54 4.18 5.86
N ALA A 136 -9.79 5.33 6.47
CA ALA A 136 -10.37 5.46 7.80
C ALA A 136 -11.75 6.11 7.65
N ILE A 137 -12.80 5.34 7.86
CA ILE A 137 -14.19 5.76 7.68
C ILE A 137 -14.76 6.06 9.07
N GLU A 138 -15.06 7.34 9.32
CA GLU A 138 -15.64 7.82 10.57
C GLU A 138 -17.16 7.67 10.52
N ILE A 139 -17.68 6.71 11.29
CA ILE A 139 -19.11 6.46 11.42
C ILE A 139 -19.64 7.29 12.59
N PRO A 140 -20.64 8.17 12.38
CA PRO A 140 -21.15 9.09 13.41
C PRO A 140 -22.09 8.40 14.43
N GLU A 141 -21.87 7.12 14.70
CA GLU A 141 -22.69 6.27 15.55
C GLU A 141 -21.80 5.32 16.36
N SER A 142 -22.15 5.11 17.63
CA SER A 142 -21.43 4.18 18.52
C SER A 142 -22.01 2.76 18.50
N SER A 143 -23.18 2.58 17.90
CA SER A 143 -23.88 1.31 17.75
C SER A 143 -24.63 1.33 16.42
N PHE A 144 -24.25 0.45 15.50
CA PHE A 144 -24.82 0.33 14.16
C PHE A 144 -24.57 -1.09 13.65
N GLU A 145 -25.37 -1.53 12.67
CA GLU A 145 -25.09 -2.77 11.95
C GLU A 145 -24.08 -2.49 10.83
N ILE A 146 -23.08 -3.36 10.65
CA ILE A 146 -22.01 -3.14 9.65
C ILE A 146 -22.59 -3.06 8.24
N GLU A 147 -23.66 -3.82 7.98
CA GLU A 147 -24.43 -3.90 6.74
C GLU A 147 -25.05 -2.55 6.32
N GLU A 148 -25.28 -1.63 7.28
CA GLU A 148 -25.78 -0.29 6.96
C GLU A 148 -24.74 0.55 6.20
N TYR A 149 -23.46 0.26 6.42
CA TYR A 149 -22.34 1.03 5.88
C TYR A 149 -21.55 0.25 4.82
N PHE A 150 -21.48 -1.06 4.92
CA PHE A 150 -20.70 -1.91 4.02
C PHE A 150 -21.57 -3.00 3.39
N ALA A 151 -21.37 -3.23 2.10
CA ALA A 151 -22.07 -4.27 1.35
C ALA A 151 -21.57 -5.69 1.69
N THR A 152 -20.39 -5.79 2.32
CA THR A 152 -19.81 -7.05 2.81
C THR A 152 -19.50 -6.91 4.29
N SER A 153 -20.03 -7.84 5.09
CA SER A 153 -19.96 -7.83 6.55
C SER A 153 -20.00 -9.27 7.10
N PRO A 154 -19.50 -9.50 8.32
CA PRO A 154 -19.65 -10.78 8.99
C PRO A 154 -21.09 -10.96 9.52
N LYS A 155 -21.74 -12.06 9.15
CA LYS A 155 -23.05 -12.40 9.71
C LYS A 155 -22.90 -13.12 11.06
N ILE A 156 -23.38 -12.51 12.13
CA ILE A 156 -23.41 -13.12 13.47
C ILE A 156 -24.63 -14.07 13.56
N SER A 157 -24.44 -15.26 14.12
CA SER A 157 -25.57 -16.20 14.33
C SER A 157 -26.56 -15.61 15.33
N ILE A 158 -27.86 -15.68 15.05
CA ILE A 158 -28.90 -15.15 15.96
C ILE A 158 -28.95 -15.86 17.32
N SER A 159 -28.33 -17.05 17.43
CA SER A 159 -28.29 -17.85 18.67
C SER A 159 -27.22 -17.40 19.67
N ILE A 160 -26.40 -16.39 19.35
CA ILE A 160 -25.35 -15.87 20.24
C ILE A 160 -25.58 -14.38 20.55
N PRO A 161 -24.91 -13.79 21.56
CA PRO A 161 -24.99 -12.35 21.79
C PRO A 161 -24.62 -11.54 20.53
N GLN A 162 -25.47 -10.59 20.16
CA GLN A 162 -25.32 -9.81 18.91
C GLN A 162 -24.41 -8.59 19.04
N THR A 163 -24.03 -8.19 20.26
CA THR A 163 -23.20 -7.00 20.47
C THR A 163 -21.80 -7.18 19.88
N LEU A 164 -21.55 -6.56 18.73
CA LEU A 164 -20.25 -6.55 18.08
C LEU A 164 -19.34 -5.48 18.69
N ARG A 165 -18.26 -5.91 19.36
CA ARG A 165 -17.24 -4.99 19.91
C ARG A 165 -16.05 -4.78 19.00
N GLN A 166 -15.67 -5.83 18.28
CA GLN A 166 -14.52 -5.86 17.39
C GLN A 166 -14.72 -6.98 16.37
N PHE A 167 -14.22 -6.79 15.16
CA PHE A 167 -14.09 -7.84 14.17
C PHE A 167 -12.87 -7.58 13.28
N PHE A 168 -12.43 -8.64 12.61
CA PHE A 168 -11.49 -8.56 11.50
C PHE A 168 -12.01 -9.41 10.36
N LEU A 169 -12.27 -8.78 9.22
CA LEU A 169 -12.63 -9.45 7.98
C LEU A 169 -11.48 -9.28 7.00
N ARG A 170 -11.06 -10.39 6.39
CA ARG A 170 -10.13 -10.41 5.26
C ARG A 170 -10.73 -11.18 4.11
N VAL A 171 -10.82 -10.53 2.95
CA VAL A 171 -11.29 -11.14 1.71
C VAL A 171 -10.17 -11.05 0.69
N VAL A 172 -9.91 -12.16 -0.01
CA VAL A 172 -8.98 -12.20 -1.15
C VAL A 172 -9.80 -12.53 -2.37
N ILE A 173 -9.75 -11.67 -3.39
CA ILE A 173 -10.48 -11.80 -4.64
C ILE A 173 -9.53 -11.67 -5.82
N GLN A 174 -9.92 -12.22 -6.96
CA GLN A 174 -9.24 -12.03 -8.24
C GLN A 174 -10.12 -11.16 -9.13
N ASP A 175 -9.52 -10.28 -9.92
CA ASP A 175 -10.23 -9.48 -10.92
C ASP A 175 -10.65 -10.36 -12.10
N ASP A 176 -11.91 -10.28 -12.54
CA ASP A 176 -12.38 -11.10 -13.67
C ASP A 176 -11.74 -10.68 -15.00
N ALA A 177 -11.25 -9.44 -15.09
CA ALA A 177 -10.66 -8.86 -16.30
C ALA A 177 -9.13 -9.00 -16.38
N SER A 178 -8.46 -9.49 -15.33
CA SER A 178 -7.00 -9.55 -15.26
C SER A 178 -6.49 -10.65 -14.30
N GLU A 179 -5.18 -10.77 -14.15
CA GLU A 179 -4.56 -11.64 -13.13
C GLU A 179 -4.35 -10.89 -11.80
N SER A 180 -4.90 -9.69 -11.68
CA SER A 180 -4.77 -8.88 -10.47
C SER A 180 -5.53 -9.50 -9.30
N ILE A 181 -4.88 -9.48 -8.14
CA ILE A 181 -5.42 -9.94 -6.87
C ILE A 181 -5.75 -8.73 -6.00
N GLY A 182 -6.93 -8.75 -5.38
CA GLY A 182 -7.37 -7.77 -4.39
C GLY A 182 -7.44 -8.40 -3.01
N ILE A 183 -6.84 -7.75 -2.01
CA ILE A 183 -6.95 -8.08 -0.60
C ILE A 183 -7.70 -6.93 0.08
N ILE A 184 -8.81 -7.27 0.72
CA ILE A 184 -9.67 -6.33 1.42
C ILE A 184 -9.60 -6.69 2.91
N ASN A 185 -9.14 -5.76 3.74
CA ASN A 185 -9.17 -5.88 5.19
C ASN A 185 -10.13 -4.86 5.78
N GLN A 186 -10.96 -5.29 6.73
CA GLN A 186 -11.89 -4.44 7.44
C GLN A 186 -11.82 -4.73 8.95
N THR A 187 -11.68 -3.68 9.76
CA THR A 187 -11.66 -3.78 11.22
C THR A 187 -12.12 -2.49 11.88
N ILE A 188 -12.63 -2.60 13.10
CA ILE A 188 -12.84 -1.46 13.99
C ILE A 188 -11.48 -1.06 14.58
N GLU A 189 -11.09 0.21 14.45
CA GLU A 189 -9.86 0.76 15.04
C GLU A 189 -10.12 1.32 16.45
N GLY A 190 -11.31 1.87 16.69
CA GLY A 190 -11.76 2.31 18.00
C GLY A 190 -13.03 3.13 17.94
N SER A 191 -13.59 3.40 19.12
CA SER A 191 -14.60 4.44 19.32
C SER A 191 -14.00 5.61 20.10
N ASP A 192 -14.30 6.83 19.66
CA ASP A 192 -13.78 8.04 20.29
C ASP A 192 -14.73 8.56 21.38
N ARG A 193 -14.35 9.68 22.02
CA ARG A 193 -15.18 10.33 23.07
C ARG A 193 -16.44 10.99 22.52
N GLN A 194 -16.59 11.10 21.19
CA GLN A 194 -17.72 11.75 20.52
C GLN A 194 -18.77 10.72 20.06
N ASN A 195 -18.72 9.47 20.56
CA ASN A 195 -19.57 8.37 20.11
C ASN A 195 -19.43 8.05 18.62
N GLN A 196 -18.26 8.33 18.02
CA GLN A 196 -17.97 7.93 16.66
C GLN A 196 -17.16 6.64 16.65
N THR A 197 -17.34 5.83 15.61
CA THR A 197 -16.59 4.59 15.40
C THR A 197 -15.76 4.71 14.14
N THR A 198 -14.45 4.48 14.23
CA THR A 198 -13.58 4.44 13.06
C THR A 198 -13.44 3.03 12.56
N ILE A 199 -13.86 2.80 11.31
CA ILE A 199 -13.59 1.55 10.59
C ILE A 199 -12.41 1.77 9.66
N VAL A 200 -11.37 0.95 9.83
CA VAL A 200 -10.29 0.85 8.85
C VAL A 200 -10.75 -0.08 7.74
N PHE A 201 -10.74 0.46 6.53
CA PHE A 201 -11.06 -0.26 5.31
C PHE A 201 -9.86 -0.18 4.37
N ASP A 202 -9.08 -1.26 4.34
CA ASP A 202 -7.79 -1.34 3.66
C ASP A 202 -7.93 -2.20 2.41
N ILE A 203 -7.57 -1.64 1.26
CA ILE A 203 -7.63 -2.30 -0.04
C ILE A 203 -6.23 -2.33 -0.63
N ASP A 204 -5.67 -3.52 -0.82
CA ASP A 204 -4.41 -3.77 -1.53
C ASP A 204 -4.71 -4.54 -2.81
N VAL A 205 -4.44 -3.93 -3.97
CA VAL A 205 -4.55 -4.59 -5.27
C VAL A 205 -3.17 -4.72 -5.89
N PHE A 206 -2.88 -5.86 -6.48
CA PHE A 206 -1.58 -6.10 -7.10
C PHE A 206 -1.62 -7.16 -8.18
N GLU A 207 -0.61 -7.15 -9.04
CA GLU A 207 -0.34 -8.22 -9.99
C GLU A 207 1.11 -8.69 -9.79
N GLU A 208 1.31 -10.00 -9.71
CA GLU A 208 2.62 -10.67 -9.58
C GLU A 208 3.07 -11.21 -10.95
N ASN A 209 4.35 -11.55 -11.09
CA ASN A 209 4.95 -12.13 -12.29
C ASN A 209 4.77 -11.32 -13.58
N THR A 210 4.64 -9.99 -13.48
CA THR A 210 4.27 -9.15 -14.64
C THR A 210 5.34 -9.14 -15.73
N ARG A 211 6.64 -9.23 -15.36
CA ARG A 211 7.79 -9.21 -16.29
C ARG A 211 7.79 -8.01 -17.23
N ILE A 212 7.34 -6.86 -16.73
CA ILE A 212 7.20 -5.63 -17.52
C ILE A 212 8.49 -4.82 -17.47
N GLU A 213 8.94 -4.34 -18.63
CA GLU A 213 10.02 -3.35 -18.67
C GLU A 213 9.56 -2.03 -18.05
N PRO A 214 10.35 -1.44 -17.13
CA PRO A 214 10.06 -0.12 -16.59
C PRO A 214 10.00 0.94 -17.70
N ARG A 215 9.21 2.01 -17.51
CA ARG A 215 9.03 3.14 -18.45
C ARG A 215 8.32 2.82 -19.77
N THR A 216 7.61 1.70 -19.86
CA THR A 216 6.76 1.37 -21.02
C THR A 216 5.32 1.84 -20.82
N ASN A 217 4.56 1.98 -21.91
CA ASN A 217 3.12 2.21 -21.82
C ASN A 217 2.42 1.04 -21.10
N SER A 218 2.89 -0.19 -21.28
CA SER A 218 2.41 -1.38 -20.58
C SER A 218 2.44 -1.21 -19.05
N PHE A 219 3.51 -0.61 -18.50
CA PHE A 219 3.58 -0.30 -17.08
C PHE A 219 2.46 0.67 -16.65
N LYS A 220 2.25 1.76 -17.39
CA LYS A 220 1.19 2.74 -17.07
C LYS A 220 -0.20 2.13 -17.19
N ASP A 221 -0.44 1.34 -18.23
CA ASP A 221 -1.71 0.64 -18.46
C ASP A 221 -2.02 -0.31 -17.30
N LYS A 222 -1.01 -1.02 -16.79
CA LYS A 222 -1.18 -1.90 -15.63
C LYS A 222 -1.47 -1.16 -14.34
N VAL A 223 -0.78 -0.05 -14.08
CA VAL A 223 -1.08 0.77 -12.90
C VAL A 223 -2.50 1.33 -12.99
N LEU A 224 -2.93 1.76 -14.18
CA LEU A 224 -4.30 2.23 -14.42
C LEU A 224 -5.33 1.12 -14.19
N ALA A 225 -5.08 -0.09 -14.69
CA ALA A 225 -5.95 -1.25 -14.45
C ALA A 225 -6.10 -1.57 -12.96
N LEU A 226 -4.99 -1.53 -12.19
CA LEU A 226 -5.03 -1.69 -10.73
C LEU A 226 -5.83 -0.58 -10.05
N LYS A 227 -5.66 0.68 -10.47
CA LYS A 227 -6.45 1.81 -9.96
C LYS A 227 -7.95 1.57 -10.18
N GLU A 228 -8.34 1.15 -11.39
CA GLU A 228 -9.73 0.86 -11.72
C GLU A 228 -10.27 -0.30 -10.89
N PHE A 229 -9.51 -1.39 -10.75
CA PHE A 229 -9.90 -2.53 -9.93
C PHE A 229 -10.11 -2.14 -8.47
N ARG A 230 -9.15 -1.42 -7.86
CA ARG A 230 -9.29 -0.87 -6.51
C ARG A 230 -10.51 0.04 -6.38
N THR A 231 -10.79 0.84 -7.41
CA THR A 231 -11.95 1.76 -7.42
C THR A 231 -13.25 0.96 -7.44
N ARG A 232 -13.36 -0.10 -8.24
CA ARG A 232 -14.52 -1.02 -8.23
C ARG A 232 -14.72 -1.66 -6.86
N ILE A 233 -13.63 -2.13 -6.24
CA ILE A 233 -13.68 -2.69 -4.87
C ILE A 233 -14.23 -1.65 -3.89
N PHE A 234 -13.65 -0.45 -3.88
CA PHE A 234 -14.07 0.61 -2.97
C PHE A 234 -15.54 0.98 -3.17
N GLU A 235 -15.95 1.29 -4.40
CA GLU A 235 -17.32 1.72 -4.70
C GLU A 235 -18.37 0.62 -4.50
N GLY A 236 -18.02 -0.63 -4.79
CA GLY A 236 -18.90 -1.78 -4.63
C GLY A 236 -19.01 -2.28 -3.18
N SER A 237 -18.03 -1.94 -2.32
CA SER A 237 -18.04 -2.36 -0.91
C SER A 237 -18.81 -1.41 0.01
N LEU A 238 -19.09 -0.18 -0.42
CA LEU A 238 -19.70 0.86 0.40
C LEU A 238 -21.17 1.09 0.02
N THR A 239 -22.03 1.24 1.02
CA THR A 239 -23.41 1.66 0.81
C THR A 239 -23.49 3.16 0.48
N GLU A 240 -24.62 3.61 -0.07
CA GLU A 240 -24.89 5.04 -0.28
C GLU A 240 -24.87 5.83 1.04
N LYS A 241 -25.24 5.20 2.18
CA LYS A 241 -25.12 5.79 3.52
C LYS A 241 -23.67 6.17 3.79
N THR A 242 -22.73 5.25 3.56
CA THR A 242 -21.29 5.53 3.76
C THR A 242 -20.76 6.56 2.79
N LYS A 243 -21.09 6.47 1.50
CA LYS A 243 -20.62 7.44 0.49
C LYS A 243 -21.08 8.86 0.80
N SER A 244 -22.24 9.02 1.45
CA SER A 244 -22.75 10.32 1.87
C SER A 244 -21.88 11.02 2.93
N LEU A 245 -21.09 10.27 3.70
CA LEU A 245 -20.16 10.81 4.70
C LEU A 245 -18.98 11.57 4.07
N PHE A 246 -18.69 11.29 2.80
CA PHE A 246 -17.56 11.86 2.07
C PHE A 246 -17.92 13.10 1.24
N LYS A 247 -19.17 13.54 1.32
CA LYS A 247 -19.66 14.79 0.74
C LYS A 247 -19.19 16.01 1.52
#